data_AF-A0A519N674-F1
#
_entry.id   AF-A0A519N674-F1
#
_cell.length_a   1.000
_cell.length_b   1.000
_cell.length_c   1.000
_cell.angle_alpha   90.00
_cell.angle_beta   90.00
_cell.angle_gamma   90.00
#
_symmetry.space_group_name_H-M   'P 1'
#
loop_
_entity.id
_entity.type
_entity.pdbx_description
1 polymer ?
#
loop_
_entity_poly.entity_id
_entity_poly.type
_entity_poly.pdbx_seq_one_letter_code
_entity_poly.pdbx_strand_id
1 'polypeptide(L)'
;MRIWSAVLGLFFIGCGSPNEKVNSIENKSEPKIIDADFPLFLDAIDFGNPKKTVAVSDGINAEISKTVRDFYNSEGDSEMHEMFPIEKSHLATIRLSDKKQTLYVLMLKGFPVSELICKILVYDNDSEQFLGNPIDFKIYALYDDLKNGKLQPSNLKTQFGIKTPEIQKIDLEGDGVYEFKFARLFHNGTCNAIDTQILKVENGELRLSQSLQSGLGKYSAQ
;
A
#
# COMPACT_ATOMS: atom_id res chain seq x y z
N MET A 1 -2.06 -72.69 -13.79
CA MET A 1 -0.77 -73.04 -14.40
C MET A 1 -0.28 -71.83 -15.19
N ARG A 2 0.86 -71.27 -14.79
CA ARG A 2 1.82 -70.34 -15.46
C ARG A 2 1.25 -69.19 -16.34
N ILE A 3 1.38 -67.90 -16.00
CA ILE A 3 2.57 -67.01 -15.88
C ILE A 3 3.06 -66.43 -17.23
N TRP A 4 2.94 -65.08 -17.33
CA TRP A 4 3.84 -64.08 -17.99
C TRP A 4 3.63 -63.81 -19.48
N SER A 5 3.28 -62.58 -19.91
CA SER A 5 4.07 -61.33 -20.13
C SER A 5 3.76 -60.93 -21.60
N ALA A 6 3.76 -59.68 -22.09
CA ALA A 6 4.54 -58.52 -21.74
C ALA A 6 3.79 -57.23 -22.14
N VAL A 7 3.93 -56.21 -21.30
CA VAL A 7 3.73 -54.80 -21.66
C VAL A 7 5.04 -54.30 -22.25
N LEU A 8 4.99 -53.77 -23.47
CA LEU A 8 6.07 -53.09 -24.21
C LEU A 8 5.40 -51.86 -24.82
N GLY A 9 5.85 -50.61 -24.73
CA GLY A 9 6.89 -49.94 -23.99
C GLY A 9 6.66 -48.46 -24.34
N LEU A 10 6.40 -47.61 -23.36
CA LEU A 10 6.20 -46.17 -23.58
C LEU A 10 7.56 -45.47 -23.46
N PHE A 11 7.82 -44.63 -24.46
CA PHE A 11 9.02 -43.86 -24.70
C PHE A 11 9.52 -43.12 -23.45
N PHE A 12 10.75 -43.44 -23.03
CA PHE A 12 11.57 -42.50 -22.26
C PHE A 12 12.31 -41.60 -23.25
N ILE A 13 11.83 -40.37 -23.41
CA ILE A 13 12.66 -39.27 -23.90
C ILE A 13 13.44 -38.77 -22.69
N GLY A 14 14.77 -38.85 -22.79
CA GLY A 14 15.70 -38.51 -21.73
C GLY A 14 15.81 -37.01 -21.45
N CYS A 15 15.96 -36.75 -20.14
CA CYS A 15 16.85 -35.81 -19.45
C CYS A 15 17.21 -34.43 -20.04
N GLY A 16 16.89 -33.42 -19.23
CA GLY A 16 17.70 -32.20 -18.99
C GLY A 16 16.99 -30.92 -19.43
N SER A 17 16.61 -29.96 -18.58
CA SER A 17 16.81 -29.70 -17.16
C SER A 17 15.68 -28.78 -16.67
N PRO A 18 15.00 -29.01 -15.54
CA PRO A 18 14.20 -27.98 -14.91
C PRO A 18 15.10 -27.28 -13.88
N ASN A 19 15.99 -26.43 -14.37
CA ASN A 19 16.61 -25.40 -13.53
C ASN A 19 16.22 -24.05 -14.14
N GLU A 20 14.91 -23.79 -14.21
CA GLU A 20 14.47 -22.44 -13.92
C GLU A 20 14.89 -22.17 -12.48
N LYS A 21 16.05 -21.51 -12.36
CA LYS A 21 16.38 -20.76 -11.16
C LYS A 21 15.23 -19.78 -10.98
N VAL A 22 14.27 -20.14 -10.14
CA VAL A 22 13.51 -19.16 -9.38
C VAL A 22 14.58 -18.39 -8.63
N ASN A 23 15.01 -17.26 -9.22
CA ASN A 23 15.79 -16.27 -8.50
C ASN A 23 14.88 -15.83 -7.36
N SER A 24 15.02 -16.48 -6.21
CA SER A 24 14.46 -15.98 -4.97
C SER A 24 15.17 -14.67 -4.70
N ILE A 25 14.58 -13.58 -5.19
CA ILE A 25 14.89 -12.22 -4.76
C ILE A 25 14.42 -12.16 -3.29
N GLU A 26 15.13 -12.85 -2.39
CA GLU A 26 15.10 -12.60 -0.97
C GLU A 26 15.94 -11.35 -0.72
N ASN A 27 15.46 -10.19 -1.18
CA ASN A 27 15.99 -8.94 -0.66
C ASN A 27 15.44 -8.76 0.75
N LYS A 28 16.30 -9.11 1.70
CA LYS A 28 16.11 -9.21 3.14
C LYS A 28 16.15 -7.85 3.86
N SER A 29 15.90 -6.74 3.18
CA SER A 29 15.81 -5.45 3.86
C SER A 29 14.48 -5.39 4.61
N GLU A 30 14.54 -5.37 5.94
CA GLU A 30 13.36 -5.14 6.75
C GLU A 30 12.65 -3.85 6.31
N PRO A 31 11.31 -3.86 6.22
CA PRO A 31 10.56 -2.67 5.84
C PRO A 31 10.89 -1.49 6.76
N LYS A 32 11.15 -0.32 6.18
CA LYS A 32 11.30 0.91 6.95
C LYS A 32 9.94 1.34 7.51
N ILE A 33 9.73 1.27 8.83
CA ILE A 33 8.46 1.66 9.47
C ILE A 33 8.66 2.95 10.29
N ILE A 34 7.81 3.95 10.10
CA ILE A 34 7.88 5.28 10.74
C ILE A 34 6.62 5.51 11.57
N ASP A 35 6.76 5.89 12.83
CA ASP A 35 5.61 6.29 13.66
C ASP A 35 5.09 7.68 13.29
N ALA A 36 3.76 7.79 13.26
CA ALA A 36 3.04 9.05 13.14
C ALA A 36 1.75 9.03 13.98
N ASP A 37 1.23 10.23 14.23
CA ASP A 37 -0.01 10.43 14.99
C ASP A 37 -1.19 10.72 14.05
N PHE A 38 -2.40 10.51 14.56
CA PHE A 38 -3.61 11.05 13.94
C PHE A 38 -3.79 12.54 14.31
N PRO A 39 -4.29 13.39 13.39
CA PRO A 39 -4.49 13.12 11.97
C PRO A 39 -3.17 13.08 11.19
N LEU A 40 -3.08 12.20 10.19
CA LEU A 40 -1.91 12.08 9.33
C LEU A 40 -1.91 13.18 8.26
N PHE A 41 -0.81 13.93 8.23
CA PHE A 41 -0.42 14.80 7.12
C PHE A 41 0.88 14.24 6.52
N LEU A 42 0.80 13.76 5.28
CA LEU A 42 1.95 13.11 4.63
C LEU A 42 3.11 14.08 4.35
N ASP A 43 2.84 15.37 4.16
CA ASP A 43 3.86 16.44 4.04
C ASP A 43 4.60 16.76 5.34
N ALA A 44 4.08 16.33 6.50
CA ALA A 44 4.74 16.48 7.80
C ALA A 44 5.71 15.34 8.12
N ILE A 45 5.67 14.23 7.36
CA ILE A 45 6.52 13.08 7.56
C ILE A 45 7.91 13.31 6.97
N ASP A 46 8.94 13.06 7.78
CA ASP A 46 10.33 13.05 7.34
C ASP A 46 10.79 11.61 7.13
N PHE A 47 10.65 11.14 5.90
CA PHE A 47 11.10 9.85 5.41
C PHE A 47 12.63 9.75 5.35
N GLY A 48 13.37 10.85 5.51
CA GLY A 48 14.83 10.84 5.55
C GLY A 48 15.39 10.55 6.95
N ASN A 49 14.59 10.69 8.00
CA ASN A 49 15.07 10.63 9.38
C ASN A 49 15.10 9.21 9.94
N PRO A 50 16.28 8.59 10.12
CA PRO A 50 16.39 7.22 10.64
C PRO A 50 16.00 7.11 12.12
N LYS A 51 16.01 8.22 12.89
CA LYS A 51 15.66 8.18 14.32
C LYS A 51 14.17 7.95 14.57
N LYS A 52 13.34 8.06 13.54
CA LYS A 52 11.90 7.82 13.61
C LYS A 52 11.50 6.40 13.21
N THR A 53 12.46 5.55 12.85
CA THR A 53 12.15 4.18 12.46
C THR A 53 11.92 3.29 13.67
N VAL A 54 10.90 2.44 13.60
CA VAL A 54 10.52 1.54 14.68
C VAL A 54 10.59 0.08 14.24
N ALA A 55 10.94 -0.79 15.18
CA ALA A 55 10.85 -2.23 15.01
C ALA A 55 9.43 -2.72 15.33
N VAL A 56 9.01 -3.76 14.63
CA VAL A 56 7.73 -4.46 14.83
C VAL A 56 7.97 -5.97 14.87
N SER A 57 6.93 -6.75 15.15
CA SER A 57 7.05 -8.21 15.15
C SER A 57 7.30 -8.77 13.75
N ASP A 58 7.92 -9.96 13.69
CA ASP A 58 8.20 -10.66 12.43
C ASP A 58 6.92 -10.89 11.60
N GLY A 59 5.77 -11.12 12.25
CA GLY A 59 4.49 -11.28 11.56
C GLY A 59 4.04 -10.01 10.84
N ILE A 60 4.23 -8.84 11.45
CA ILE A 60 3.92 -7.54 10.82
C ILE A 60 4.89 -7.27 9.67
N ASN A 61 6.19 -7.52 9.88
CA ASN A 61 7.20 -7.40 8.82
C ASN A 61 6.88 -8.30 7.63
N ALA A 62 6.51 -9.56 7.88
CA ALA A 62 6.16 -10.52 6.85
C ALA A 62 4.97 -10.06 6.00
N GLU A 63 3.90 -9.55 6.62
CA GLU A 63 2.72 -9.08 5.90
C GLU A 63 3.01 -7.81 5.08
N ILE A 64 3.80 -6.88 5.62
CA ILE A 64 4.26 -5.70 4.88
C ILE A 64 5.08 -6.13 3.66
N SER A 65 6.09 -6.98 3.85
CA SER A 65 6.95 -7.48 2.77
C SER A 65 6.15 -8.25 1.71
N LYS A 66 5.18 -9.06 2.13
CA LYS A 66 4.26 -9.75 1.21
C LYS A 66 3.45 -8.74 0.40
N THR A 67 2.87 -7.73 1.03
CA THR A 67 2.07 -6.70 0.35
C THR A 67 2.88 -5.89 -0.66
N VAL A 68 4.14 -5.55 -0.32
CA VAL A 68 5.08 -4.89 -1.25
C VAL A 68 5.37 -5.78 -2.46
N ARG A 69 5.62 -7.08 -2.23
CA ARG A 69 5.91 -8.04 -3.30
C ARG A 69 4.69 -8.26 -4.20
N ASP A 70 3.51 -8.42 -3.61
CA ASP A 70 2.26 -8.59 -4.34
C ASP A 70 1.97 -7.36 -5.21
N PHE A 71 2.18 -6.15 -4.69
CA PHE A 71 2.09 -4.92 -5.47
C PHE A 71 3.08 -4.90 -6.63
N TYR A 72 4.36 -5.15 -6.33
CA TYR A 72 5.42 -5.15 -7.34
C TYR A 72 5.15 -6.13 -8.50
N ASN A 73 4.71 -7.34 -8.17
CA ASN A 73 4.37 -8.35 -9.15
C ASN A 73 3.12 -8.00 -9.98
N SER A 74 2.25 -7.12 -9.47
CA SER A 74 1.05 -6.67 -10.19
C SER A 74 1.31 -5.52 -11.17
N GLU A 75 2.42 -4.79 -11.02
CA GLU A 75 2.70 -3.55 -11.79
C GLU A 75 3.40 -3.80 -13.13
N GLY A 76 3.93 -5.00 -13.40
CA GLY A 76 4.70 -5.22 -14.62
C GLY A 76 5.08 -6.67 -14.89
N ASP A 77 5.58 -6.88 -16.10
CA ASP A 77 6.17 -8.13 -16.55
C ASP A 77 7.67 -8.21 -16.20
N SER A 78 8.32 -9.29 -16.63
CA SER A 78 9.74 -9.53 -16.35
C SER A 78 10.65 -8.40 -16.85
N GLU A 79 10.35 -7.76 -17.98
CA GLU A 79 11.18 -6.68 -18.52
C GLU A 79 11.09 -5.42 -17.64
N MET A 80 9.89 -5.08 -17.14
CA MET A 80 9.71 -3.97 -16.21
C MET A 80 10.42 -4.23 -14.88
N HIS A 81 10.39 -5.47 -14.39
CA HIS A 81 11.04 -5.87 -13.14
C HIS A 81 12.57 -5.78 -13.18
N GLU A 82 13.18 -5.94 -14.36
CA GLU A 82 14.62 -5.75 -14.53
C GLU A 82 15.01 -4.26 -14.44
N MET A 83 14.17 -3.36 -14.98
CA MET A 83 14.44 -1.92 -14.99
C MET A 83 14.16 -1.24 -13.65
N PHE A 84 13.15 -1.75 -12.92
CA PHE A 84 12.68 -1.17 -11.67
C PHE A 84 12.71 -2.23 -10.58
N PRO A 85 13.82 -2.39 -9.86
CA PRO A 85 13.92 -3.44 -8.85
C PRO A 85 13.03 -3.14 -7.63
N ILE A 86 12.59 -4.21 -6.94
CA ILE A 86 11.60 -4.15 -5.86
C ILE A 86 11.96 -3.18 -4.71
N GLU A 87 13.25 -2.96 -4.45
CA GLU A 87 13.70 -2.03 -3.40
C GLU A 87 13.34 -0.57 -3.70
N LYS A 88 13.05 -0.25 -4.97
CA LYS A 88 12.58 1.08 -5.37
C LYS A 88 11.06 1.22 -5.28
N SER A 89 10.33 0.12 -5.13
CA SER A 89 8.86 0.10 -5.06
C SER A 89 8.34 0.54 -3.70
N HIS A 90 9.09 0.32 -2.63
CA HIS A 90 8.68 0.63 -1.25
C HIS A 90 9.53 1.76 -0.69
N LEU A 91 8.87 2.88 -0.36
CA LEU A 91 9.55 4.05 0.21
C LEU A 91 9.69 3.93 1.72
N ALA A 92 8.57 3.65 2.39
CA ALA A 92 8.46 3.41 3.82
C ALA A 92 7.03 2.94 4.14
N THR A 93 6.83 2.46 5.36
CA THR A 93 5.52 2.22 5.95
C THR A 93 5.32 3.21 7.08
N ILE A 94 4.14 3.83 7.16
CA ILE A 94 3.78 4.69 8.28
C ILE A 94 2.88 3.90 9.23
N ARG A 95 3.22 3.87 10.51
CA ARG A 95 2.41 3.25 11.55
C ARG A 95 1.60 4.34 12.26
N LEU A 96 0.27 4.21 12.20
CA LEU A 96 -0.68 5.03 12.94
C LEU A 96 -1.37 4.14 13.98
N SER A 97 -0.96 4.26 15.24
CA SER A 97 -1.50 3.43 16.31
C SER A 97 -2.69 4.11 17.00
N ASP A 98 -3.78 3.36 17.16
CA ASP A 98 -4.85 3.63 18.10
C ASP A 98 -4.94 2.51 19.14
N LYS A 99 -5.79 2.66 20.16
CA LYS A 99 -6.01 1.63 21.19
C LYS A 99 -6.43 0.29 20.59
N LYS A 100 -7.44 0.29 19.70
CA LYS A 100 -8.02 -0.96 19.18
C LYS A 100 -7.39 -1.41 17.87
N GLN A 101 -7.02 -0.48 16.99
CA GLN A 101 -6.44 -0.80 15.69
C GLN A 101 -5.16 0.00 15.43
N THR A 102 -4.27 -0.59 14.66
CA THR A 102 -3.08 0.07 14.10
C THR A 102 -3.17 0.04 12.58
N LEU A 103 -3.03 1.19 11.93
CA LEU A 103 -2.91 1.26 10.48
C LEU A 103 -1.44 1.23 10.08
N TYR A 104 -1.10 0.36 9.13
CA TYR A 104 0.18 0.37 8.43
C TYR A 104 -0.05 0.88 7.01
N VAL A 105 0.37 2.12 6.74
CA VAL A 105 0.24 2.79 5.45
C VAL A 105 1.53 2.59 4.68
N LEU A 106 1.54 1.63 3.77
CA LEU A 106 2.68 1.35 2.90
C LEU A 106 2.71 2.40 1.80
N MET A 107 3.79 3.18 1.75
CA MET A 107 4.06 4.17 0.73
C MET A 107 4.81 3.49 -0.43
N LEU A 108 4.15 3.37 -1.56
CA LEU A 108 4.62 2.62 -2.72
C LEU A 108 4.80 3.55 -3.93
N LYS A 109 5.78 3.21 -4.77
CA LYS A 109 6.04 3.88 -6.03
C LYS A 109 5.75 2.90 -7.16
N GLY A 110 4.70 3.18 -7.93
CA GLY A 110 4.30 2.40 -9.10
C GLY A 110 5.24 2.66 -10.28
N PHE A 111 5.36 1.70 -11.18
CA PHE A 111 6.24 1.77 -12.33
C PHE A 111 5.44 1.54 -13.63
N PRO A 112 5.88 2.10 -14.77
CA PRO A 112 7.07 2.93 -14.98
C PRO A 112 6.87 4.41 -14.65
N VAL A 113 5.62 4.85 -14.44
CA VAL A 113 5.24 6.26 -14.31
C VAL A 113 5.62 6.89 -12.98
N SER A 114 6.17 6.12 -12.04
CA SER A 114 6.64 6.64 -10.73
C SER A 114 5.52 7.23 -9.87
N GLU A 115 4.27 6.78 -10.06
CA GLU A 115 3.10 7.25 -9.32
C GLU A 115 3.17 6.84 -7.85
N LEU A 116 2.82 7.77 -6.94
CA LEU A 116 2.73 7.48 -5.52
C LEU A 116 1.37 6.87 -5.16
N ILE A 117 1.42 5.65 -4.62
CA ILE A 117 0.25 4.87 -4.22
C ILE A 117 0.46 4.43 -2.77
N CYS A 118 -0.62 4.43 -1.98
CA CYS A 118 -0.61 3.81 -0.67
C CYS A 118 -1.40 2.50 -0.68
N LYS A 119 -0.87 1.49 0.01
CA LYS A 119 -1.66 0.34 0.47
C LYS A 119 -1.79 0.41 1.98
N ILE A 120 -3.01 0.27 2.50
CA ILE A 120 -3.27 0.35 3.94
C ILE A 120 -3.58 -1.05 4.43
N LEU A 121 -2.78 -1.52 5.39
CA LEU A 121 -3.10 -2.70 6.19
C LEU A 121 -3.70 -2.25 7.52
N VAL A 122 -4.73 -2.95 7.97
CA VAL A 122 -5.37 -2.68 9.27
C VAL A 122 -5.07 -3.85 10.18
N TYR A 123 -4.42 -3.55 11.30
CA TYR A 123 -4.06 -4.52 12.30
C TYR A 123 -4.96 -4.33 13.52
N ASP A 124 -5.61 -5.40 13.97
CA ASP A 124 -6.38 -5.40 15.20
C ASP A 124 -5.45 -5.74 16.36
N ASN A 125 -5.34 -4.81 17.32
CA ASN A 125 -4.39 -4.93 18.41
C ASN A 125 -4.80 -5.97 19.45
N ASP A 126 -6.11 -6.26 19.57
CA ASP A 126 -6.63 -7.18 20.59
C ASP A 126 -6.49 -8.64 20.13
N SER A 127 -6.80 -8.91 18.86
CA SER A 127 -6.67 -10.24 18.24
C SER A 127 -5.29 -10.52 17.62
N GLU A 128 -4.44 -9.49 17.56
CA GLU A 128 -3.08 -9.52 17.00
C GLU A 128 -3.03 -9.96 15.52
N GLN A 129 -4.05 -9.62 14.73
CA GLN A 129 -4.21 -10.07 13.35
C GLN A 129 -4.48 -8.91 12.38
N PHE A 130 -4.07 -9.07 11.12
CA PHE A 130 -4.50 -8.19 10.05
C PHE A 130 -5.95 -8.48 9.65
N LEU A 131 -6.71 -7.41 9.44
CA LEU A 131 -8.11 -7.46 9.07
C LEU A 131 -8.26 -7.30 7.55
N GLY A 132 -8.87 -8.28 6.91
CA GLY A 132 -9.23 -8.23 5.50
C GLY A 132 -8.03 -8.09 4.56
N ASN A 133 -8.30 -7.56 3.35
CA ASN A 133 -7.30 -7.31 2.33
C ASN A 133 -6.75 -5.87 2.43
N PRO A 134 -5.54 -5.60 1.90
CA PRO A 134 -5.01 -4.25 1.81
C PRO A 134 -5.94 -3.31 1.05
N ILE A 135 -6.11 -2.09 1.55
CA ILE A 135 -6.95 -1.06 0.91
C ILE A 135 -6.07 -0.19 0.02
N ASP A 136 -6.50 0.05 -1.21
CA ASP A 136 -5.82 0.97 -2.12
C ASP A 136 -6.22 2.42 -1.84
N PHE A 137 -5.22 3.26 -1.58
CA PHE A 137 -5.38 4.68 -1.36
C PHE A 137 -4.38 5.46 -2.20
N LYS A 138 -4.84 5.90 -3.39
CA LYS A 138 -3.97 6.60 -4.35
C LYS A 138 -3.79 8.07 -3.95
N ILE A 139 -2.54 8.53 -3.88
CA ILE A 139 -2.17 9.89 -3.47
C ILE A 139 -1.40 10.67 -4.55
N TYR A 140 -1.19 10.09 -5.74
CA TYR A 140 -0.40 10.69 -6.82
C TYR A 140 -0.86 12.10 -7.24
N ALA A 141 -2.15 12.43 -7.08
CA ALA A 141 -2.64 13.77 -7.40
C ALA A 141 -2.26 14.81 -6.33
N LEU A 142 -1.98 14.39 -5.09
CA LEU A 142 -1.59 15.26 -3.98
C LEU A 142 -0.08 15.52 -3.92
N TYR A 143 0.74 14.59 -4.41
CA TYR A 143 2.20 14.61 -4.24
C TYR A 143 2.91 14.14 -5.51
N ASP A 144 3.95 14.87 -5.91
CA ASP A 144 4.71 14.55 -7.12
C ASP A 144 5.82 13.54 -6.87
N ASP A 145 6.66 13.76 -5.85
CA ASP A 145 7.82 12.90 -5.55
C ASP A 145 8.35 13.12 -4.11
N LEU A 146 9.31 12.28 -3.72
CA LEU A 146 10.06 12.41 -2.47
C LEU A 146 11.41 13.14 -2.71
N LYS A 147 11.57 14.35 -2.16
CA LYS A 147 12.84 15.10 -2.23
C LYS A 147 13.36 15.39 -0.83
N ASN A 148 14.64 15.12 -0.58
CA ASN A 148 15.29 15.32 0.72
C ASN A 148 14.50 14.70 1.90
N GLY A 149 13.94 13.50 1.68
CA GLY A 149 13.16 12.80 2.70
C GLY A 149 11.76 13.38 2.93
N LYS A 150 11.28 14.35 2.14
CA LYS A 150 9.95 14.93 2.29
C LYS A 150 9.14 14.84 1.00
N LEU A 151 7.88 14.49 1.13
CA LEU A 151 6.95 14.50 0.00
C LEU A 151 6.73 15.94 -0.45
N GLN A 152 6.81 16.14 -1.75
CA GLN A 152 6.58 17.45 -2.38
C GLN A 152 5.11 17.57 -2.76
N PRO A 153 4.37 18.57 -2.24
CA PRO A 153 3.01 18.82 -2.68
C PRO A 153 2.98 19.05 -4.19
N SER A 154 2.00 18.45 -4.86
CA SER A 154 1.80 18.68 -6.28
C SER A 154 1.34 20.11 -6.56
N ASN A 155 1.45 20.52 -7.83
CA ASN A 155 0.84 21.77 -8.30
C ASN A 155 -0.66 21.81 -8.01
N LEU A 156 -1.37 20.68 -8.15
CA LEU A 156 -2.81 20.61 -7.87
C LEU A 156 -3.11 20.81 -6.37
N LYS A 157 -2.37 20.15 -5.48
CA LYS A 157 -2.52 20.32 -4.02
C LYS A 157 -2.31 21.78 -3.62
N THR A 158 -1.30 22.43 -4.20
CA THR A 158 -0.97 23.84 -3.94
C THR A 158 -2.03 24.79 -4.50
N GLN A 159 -2.41 24.63 -5.78
CA GLN A 159 -3.37 25.49 -6.47
C GLN A 159 -4.74 25.48 -5.81
N PHE A 160 -5.23 24.32 -5.40
CA PHE A 160 -6.53 24.19 -4.72
C PHE A 160 -6.45 24.45 -3.21
N GLY A 161 -5.26 24.74 -2.67
CA GLY A 161 -5.08 25.02 -1.24
C GLY A 161 -5.53 23.87 -0.34
N ILE A 162 -5.30 22.62 -0.76
CA ILE A 162 -5.78 21.42 -0.05
C ILE A 162 -4.96 21.26 1.23
N LYS A 163 -5.62 21.44 2.38
CA LYS A 163 -5.06 21.33 3.74
C LYS A 163 -5.73 20.25 4.60
N THR A 164 -6.57 19.41 3.99
CA THR A 164 -7.20 18.31 4.70
C THR A 164 -6.16 17.21 5.01
N PRO A 165 -6.18 16.61 6.20
CA PRO A 165 -5.34 15.45 6.48
C PRO A 165 -5.72 14.28 5.58
N GLU A 166 -4.75 13.47 5.19
CA GLU A 166 -5.01 12.31 4.35
C GLU A 166 -5.70 11.18 5.11
N ILE A 167 -5.39 11.01 6.40
CA ILE A 167 -6.03 10.02 7.26
C ILE A 167 -6.37 10.67 8.61
N GLN A 168 -7.62 10.52 9.06
CA GLN A 168 -8.08 11.03 10.34
C GLN A 168 -8.90 9.96 11.07
N LYS A 169 -8.71 9.86 12.38
CA LYS A 169 -9.59 9.10 13.26
C LYS A 169 -10.78 9.96 13.66
N ILE A 170 -12.00 9.48 13.48
CA ILE A 170 -13.25 10.19 13.80
C ILE A 170 -14.18 9.27 14.59
N ASP A 171 -15.08 9.85 15.38
CA ASP A 171 -16.14 9.14 16.10
C ASP A 171 -17.47 9.77 15.64
N LEU A 172 -18.08 9.22 14.59
CA LEU A 172 -19.28 9.79 13.98
C LEU A 172 -20.51 9.66 14.89
N GLU A 173 -20.59 8.56 15.64
CA GLU A 173 -21.76 8.21 16.46
C GLU A 173 -21.63 8.71 17.91
N GLY A 174 -20.42 9.11 18.34
CA GLY A 174 -20.14 9.57 19.70
C GLY A 174 -20.16 8.44 20.73
N ASP A 175 -19.99 7.19 20.28
CA ASP A 175 -20.04 5.99 21.12
C ASP A 175 -18.64 5.51 21.55
N GLY A 176 -17.59 6.24 21.15
CA GLY A 176 -16.20 5.88 21.40
C GLY A 176 -15.67 4.77 20.49
N VAL A 177 -16.42 4.37 19.45
CA VAL A 177 -15.96 3.48 18.38
C VAL A 177 -15.48 4.33 17.23
N TYR A 178 -14.16 4.41 17.09
CA TYR A 178 -13.53 5.24 16.08
C TYR A 178 -13.55 4.60 14.69
N GLU A 179 -13.77 5.45 13.69
CA GLU A 179 -13.69 5.15 12.26
C GLU A 179 -12.50 5.89 11.65
N PHE A 180 -12.08 5.41 10.48
CA PHE A 180 -10.96 5.98 9.74
C PHE A 180 -11.48 6.72 8.52
N LYS A 181 -11.31 8.03 8.52
CA LYS A 181 -11.58 8.90 7.38
C LYS A 181 -10.33 9.04 6.54
N PHE A 182 -10.44 8.67 5.27
CA PHE A 182 -9.42 8.83 4.25
C PHE A 182 -9.85 9.94 3.31
N ALA A 183 -8.98 10.92 3.05
CA ALA A 183 -9.26 12.01 2.13
C ALA A 183 -8.12 12.16 1.11
N ARG A 184 -8.46 12.12 -0.17
CA ARG A 184 -7.51 12.30 -1.27
C ARG A 184 -8.04 13.27 -2.32
N LEU A 185 -7.12 13.81 -3.12
CA LEU A 185 -7.51 14.46 -4.37
C LEU A 185 -7.78 13.38 -5.42
N PHE A 186 -9.04 13.27 -5.86
CA PHE A 186 -9.41 12.55 -7.06
C PHE A 186 -9.21 13.46 -8.28
N HIS A 187 -8.40 12.98 -9.23
CA HIS A 187 -8.08 13.67 -10.47
C HIS A 187 -8.10 12.68 -11.64
N ASN A 188 -8.83 13.03 -12.71
CA ASN A 188 -8.95 12.23 -13.94
C ASN A 188 -8.76 13.06 -15.22
N GLY A 189 -8.07 14.20 -15.14
CA GLY A 189 -7.88 15.15 -16.24
C GLY A 189 -9.07 16.07 -16.52
N THR A 190 -10.30 15.69 -16.14
CA THR A 190 -11.51 16.50 -16.40
C THR A 190 -12.09 17.13 -15.14
N CYS A 191 -12.00 16.41 -14.01
CA CYS A 191 -12.56 16.83 -12.73
C CYS A 191 -11.51 16.75 -11.62
N ASN A 192 -11.61 17.68 -10.67
CA ASN A 192 -10.87 17.66 -9.42
C ASN A 192 -11.89 17.65 -8.27
N ALA A 193 -11.77 16.67 -7.37
CA ALA A 193 -12.62 16.58 -6.20
C ALA A 193 -11.83 16.03 -5.00
N ILE A 194 -12.18 16.45 -3.79
CA ILE A 194 -11.75 15.72 -2.60
C ILE A 194 -12.67 14.50 -2.47
N ASP A 195 -12.09 13.33 -2.68
CA ASP A 195 -12.72 12.04 -2.46
C ASP A 195 -12.45 11.62 -1.02
N THR A 196 -13.52 11.50 -0.23
CA THR A 196 -13.48 11.11 1.17
C THR A 196 -14.17 9.77 1.34
N GLN A 197 -13.47 8.81 1.93
CA GLN A 197 -14.02 7.51 2.32
C GLN A 197 -13.90 7.35 3.83
N ILE A 198 -14.96 6.88 4.47
CA ILE A 198 -14.97 6.57 5.89
C ILE A 198 -15.11 5.07 6.02
N LEU A 199 -14.15 4.46 6.71
CA LEU A 199 -14.05 3.02 6.89
C LEU A 199 -14.22 2.70 8.38
N LYS A 200 -15.10 1.76 8.69
CA LYS A 200 -15.37 1.25 10.03
C LYS A 200 -14.94 -0.20 10.11
N VAL A 201 -14.40 -0.62 11.26
CA VAL A 201 -14.16 -2.03 11.53
C VAL A 201 -15.41 -2.61 12.16
N GLU A 202 -16.03 -3.57 11.49
CA GLU A 202 -17.23 -4.28 11.94
C GLU A 202 -17.02 -5.78 11.78
N ASN A 203 -17.22 -6.53 12.86
CA ASN A 203 -17.09 -8.00 12.88
C ASN A 203 -15.74 -8.53 12.36
N GLY A 204 -14.64 -7.83 12.67
CA GLY A 204 -13.30 -8.21 12.19
C GLY A 204 -13.05 -7.91 10.72
N GLU A 205 -13.95 -7.18 10.06
CA GLU A 205 -13.79 -6.75 8.68
C GLU A 205 -13.87 -5.25 8.56
N LEU A 206 -13.17 -4.70 7.57
CA LEU A 206 -13.24 -3.30 7.26
C LEU A 206 -14.37 -3.04 6.25
N ARG A 207 -15.28 -2.14 6.59
CA ARG A 207 -16.46 -1.80 5.79
C ARG A 207 -16.46 -0.32 5.45
N LEU A 208 -16.82 0.00 4.21
CA LEU A 208 -17.10 1.37 3.78
C LEU A 208 -18.41 1.82 4.42
N SER A 209 -18.35 2.78 5.34
CA SER A 209 -19.53 3.37 5.97
C SER A 209 -20.06 4.55 5.18
N GLN A 210 -19.16 5.37 4.62
CA GLN A 210 -19.54 6.55 3.83
C GLN A 210 -18.54 6.87 2.73
N SER A 211 -19.03 7.36 1.59
CA SER A 211 -18.22 7.92 0.51
C SER A 211 -18.80 9.26 0.06
N LEU A 212 -17.95 10.27 -0.05
CA LEU A 212 -18.31 11.65 -0.38
C LEU A 212 -17.31 12.23 -1.38
N GLN A 213 -17.81 12.97 -2.37
CA GLN A 213 -16.98 13.76 -3.26
C GLN A 213 -17.38 15.23 -3.19
N SER A 214 -16.44 16.09 -2.80
CA SER A 214 -16.62 17.55 -2.85
C SER A 214 -15.83 18.13 -4.02
N GLY A 215 -16.54 18.69 -5.00
CA GLY A 215 -15.92 19.28 -6.18
C GLY A 215 -15.06 20.50 -5.83
N LEU A 216 -13.87 20.59 -6.43
CA LEU A 216 -12.93 21.70 -6.24
C LEU A 216 -13.03 22.76 -7.36
N GLY A 217 -14.06 22.67 -8.21
CA GLY A 217 -14.28 23.53 -9.37
C GLY A 217 -13.94 22.86 -10.71
N LYS A 218 -14.51 23.35 -11.81
CA LYS A 218 -14.18 22.92 -13.18
C LYS A 218 -13.05 23.79 -13.74
N TYR A 219 -12.12 23.21 -14.48
CA TYR A 219 -11.25 23.99 -15.37
C TYR A 219 -12.12 24.60 -16.47
N SER A 220 -12.14 25.92 -16.58
CA SER A 220 -12.29 26.55 -17.89
C SER A 220 -10.92 26.46 -18.56
N ALA A 221 -10.77 25.58 -19.55
CA ALA A 221 -9.61 25.65 -20.43
C ALA A 221 -9.60 27.06 -21.06
N GLN A 222 -8.53 27.82 -20.86
CA GLN A 222 -8.23 29.00 -21.66
C GLN A 222 -7.41 28.56 -22.88
#